data_AF-A0AAP0JTX0-F1
#
_entry.id   AF-A0AAP0JTX0-F1
#
_cell.length_a   1.000
_cell.length_b   1.000
_cell.length_c   1.000
_cell.angle_alpha   90.00
_cell.angle_beta   90.00
_cell.angle_gamma   90.00
#
_symmetry.space_group_name_H-M   'P 1'
#
loop_
_entity.id
_entity.type
_entity.pdbx_description
1 polymer ?
#
loop_
_entity_poly.entity_id
_entity_poly.type
_entity_poly.pdbx_seq_one_letter_code
_entity_poly.pdbx_strand_id
1 'polypeptide(L)'
;MWWRIVLKTRPAYETWSEFLGAFRRYYFTETMVLEKQIEFDYIEQGNMSVTEYAAKFNYLFTISWHTNMSEVTKIHKFKLSLKESISTAVSTTRTVTFIEAYKAAKGFEMTEFFHRDKERQRRCIVETGQGSNSGQRWRNRKNRRKESWDKSGDSASASSAPRSYAS
;
A
#
# COMPACT_ATOMS: atom_id res chain seq x y z
N MET A 1 -36.55 10.53 -19.24
CA MET A 1 -37.41 11.09 -20.31
C MET A 1 -37.60 12.60 -20.11
N TRP A 2 -36.50 13.36 -20.02
CA TRP A 2 -36.50 14.80 -19.69
C TRP A 2 -36.36 15.69 -20.92
N TRP A 3 -35.45 15.29 -21.82
CA TRP A 3 -35.18 15.99 -23.07
C TRP A 3 -36.45 16.15 -23.93
N ARG A 4 -37.35 15.16 -23.92
CA ARG A 4 -38.65 15.22 -24.62
C ARG A 4 -39.64 16.22 -24.00
N ILE A 5 -39.55 16.49 -22.70
CA ILE A 5 -40.40 17.47 -22.01
C ILE A 5 -39.89 18.87 -22.31
N VAL A 6 -38.59 19.07 -22.19
CA VAL A 6 -37.90 20.33 -22.50
C VAL A 6 -38.17 20.78 -23.94
N LEU A 7 -38.04 19.89 -24.93
CA LEU A 7 -38.33 20.21 -26.34
C LEU A 7 -39.79 20.62 -26.59
N LYS A 8 -40.74 20.25 -25.72
CA LYS A 8 -42.16 20.60 -25.84
C LYS A 8 -42.52 21.91 -25.15
N THR A 9 -41.83 22.28 -24.06
CA THR A 9 -42.17 23.44 -23.23
C THR A 9 -41.27 24.65 -23.49
N ARG A 10 -40.05 24.46 -24.00
CA ARG A 10 -39.14 25.53 -24.40
C ARG A 10 -38.44 25.14 -25.71
N PRO A 11 -38.82 25.72 -26.86
CA PRO A 11 -38.30 25.29 -28.15
C PRO A 11 -36.84 25.67 -28.41
N ALA A 12 -36.24 26.58 -27.63
CA ALA A 12 -34.83 26.93 -27.79
C ALA A 12 -34.20 27.31 -26.45
N TYR A 13 -33.11 26.63 -26.08
CA TYR A 13 -32.07 27.30 -25.31
C TYR A 13 -31.32 28.16 -26.31
N GLU A 14 -31.25 29.48 -26.08
CA GLU A 14 -30.62 30.40 -27.05
C GLU A 14 -29.10 30.26 -27.01
N THR A 15 -28.57 29.77 -25.89
CA THR A 15 -27.15 29.48 -25.72
C THR A 15 -26.90 28.09 -25.14
N TRP A 16 -25.73 27.53 -25.44
CA TRP A 16 -25.26 26.29 -24.83
C TRP A 16 -25.22 26.36 -23.29
N SER A 17 -24.96 27.55 -22.74
CA SER A 17 -24.90 27.78 -21.29
C SER A 17 -26.25 27.60 -20.60
N GLU A 18 -27.33 28.09 -21.22
CA GLU A 18 -28.69 27.91 -20.71
C GLU A 18 -29.14 26.46 -20.74
N PHE A 19 -28.84 25.75 -21.84
CA PHE A 19 -29.08 24.31 -21.94
C PHE A 19 -28.34 23.55 -20.83
N LEU A 20 -27.04 23.83 -20.68
CA LEU A 20 -26.20 23.15 -19.70
C LEU A 20 -26.67 23.42 -18.27
N GLY A 21 -27.13 24.65 -17.99
CA GLY A 21 -27.71 25.02 -16.70
C GLY A 21 -28.99 24.24 -16.39
N ALA A 22 -29.92 24.14 -17.35
CA ALA A 22 -31.17 23.40 -17.18
C ALA A 22 -30.94 21.88 -17.10
N PHE A 23 -30.04 21.35 -17.93
CA PHE A 23 -29.59 19.96 -17.86
C PHE A 23 -29.05 19.64 -16.48
N ARG A 24 -28.15 20.48 -15.97
CA ARG A 24 -27.54 20.27 -14.66
C ARG A 24 -28.56 20.31 -13.54
N ARG A 25 -29.47 21.30 -13.50
CA ARG A 25 -30.51 21.38 -12.47
C ARG A 25 -31.43 20.16 -12.43
N TYR A 26 -31.68 19.55 -13.59
CA TYR A 26 -32.56 18.40 -13.66
C TYR A 26 -31.88 17.09 -13.24
N TYR A 27 -30.62 16.88 -13.64
CA TYR A 27 -29.89 15.64 -13.36
C TYR A 27 -29.07 15.70 -12.06
N PHE A 28 -28.69 16.90 -11.62
CA PHE A 28 -27.94 17.15 -10.40
C PHE A 28 -28.86 17.92 -9.45
N THR A 29 -29.62 17.18 -8.64
CA THR A 29 -30.48 17.78 -7.61
C THR A 29 -29.62 18.50 -6.58
N GLU A 30 -30.16 19.56 -5.97
CA GLU A 30 -29.45 20.35 -4.96
C GLU A 30 -28.98 19.50 -3.78
N THR A 31 -29.78 18.52 -3.36
CA THR A 31 -29.42 17.54 -2.33
C THR A 31 -28.20 16.71 -2.70
N MET A 32 -28.15 16.20 -3.93
CA MET A 32 -27.01 15.39 -4.39
C MET A 32 -25.74 16.24 -4.51
N VAL A 33 -25.85 17.48 -4.99
CA VAL A 33 -24.70 18.39 -5.07
C VAL A 33 -24.18 18.71 -3.66
N LEU A 34 -25.08 18.98 -2.71
CA LEU A 34 -24.73 19.24 -1.31
C LEU A 34 -24.02 18.02 -0.69
N GLU A 35 -24.55 16.82 -0.86
CA GLU A 35 -23.93 15.57 -0.39
C GLU A 35 -22.52 15.40 -0.95
N LYS A 36 -22.32 15.66 -2.25
CA LYS A 36 -21.01 15.56 -2.89
C LYS A 36 -20.07 16.67 -2.47
N GLN A 37 -20.58 17.86 -2.16
CA GLN A 37 -19.79 18.95 -1.60
C GLN A 37 -19.30 18.61 -0.19
N ILE A 38 -20.16 18.05 0.66
CA ILE A 38 -19.78 17.52 1.98
C ILE A 38 -18.70 16.44 1.81
N GLU A 39 -18.90 15.50 0.87
CA GLU A 39 -17.90 14.47 0.57
C GLU A 39 -16.57 15.07 0.11
N PHE A 40 -16.59 16.17 -0.64
CA PHE A 40 -15.39 16.89 -1.07
C PHE A 40 -14.71 17.64 0.07
N ASP A 41 -15.48 18.16 1.03
CA ASP A 41 -14.97 18.90 2.19
C ASP A 41 -14.17 18.00 3.12
N TYR A 42 -14.63 16.77 3.31
CA TYR A 42 -13.98 15.76 4.14
C TYR A 42 -13.21 14.71 3.34
N ILE A 43 -12.89 14.96 2.07
CA ILE A 43 -12.10 14.00 1.30
C ILE A 43 -10.68 13.90 1.86
N GLU A 44 -10.25 12.69 2.16
CA GLU A 44 -8.88 12.33 2.51
C GLU A 44 -8.45 11.10 1.72
N GLN A 45 -7.14 10.96 1.49
CA GLN A 45 -6.59 9.78 0.80
C GLN A 45 -6.89 8.49 1.58
N GLY A 46 -6.73 8.51 2.91
CA GLY A 46 -6.93 7.35 3.76
C GLY A 46 -6.11 6.14 3.30
N ASN A 47 -6.80 5.02 3.01
CA ASN A 47 -6.19 3.78 2.51
C ASN A 47 -6.18 3.66 0.97
N MET A 48 -6.71 4.65 0.25
CA MET A 48 -6.69 4.65 -1.21
C MET A 48 -5.27 4.89 -1.72
N SER A 49 -4.97 4.31 -2.89
CA SER A 49 -3.80 4.75 -3.64
C SER A 49 -3.96 6.22 -4.06
N VAL A 50 -2.85 6.92 -4.24
CA VAL A 50 -2.85 8.32 -4.73
C VAL A 50 -3.60 8.44 -6.07
N THR A 51 -3.57 7.39 -6.89
CA THR A 51 -4.32 7.27 -8.15
C THR A 51 -5.83 7.29 -7.96
N GLU A 52 -6.35 6.43 -7.08
CA GLU A 52 -7.79 6.34 -6.79
C GLU A 52 -8.27 7.61 -6.10
N TYR A 53 -7.49 8.10 -5.15
CA TYR A 53 -7.77 9.36 -4.46
C TYR A 53 -7.81 10.54 -5.44
N ALA A 54 -6.84 10.68 -6.35
CA ALA A 54 -6.83 11.76 -7.33
C ALA A 54 -8.03 11.69 -8.31
N ALA A 55 -8.45 10.48 -8.70
CA ALA A 55 -9.64 10.29 -9.51
C ALA A 55 -10.91 10.74 -8.76
N LYS A 56 -11.06 10.31 -7.49
CA LYS A 56 -12.17 10.72 -6.63
C LYS A 56 -12.18 12.22 -6.37
N PHE A 57 -11.02 12.80 -6.08
CA PHE A 57 -10.85 14.23 -5.86
C PHE A 57 -11.30 15.05 -7.08
N ASN A 58 -10.86 14.66 -8.29
CA ASN A 58 -11.28 15.36 -9.51
C ASN A 58 -12.77 15.15 -9.82
N TYR A 59 -13.30 13.95 -9.61
CA TYR A 59 -14.73 13.70 -9.76
C TYR A 59 -15.54 14.65 -8.86
N LEU A 60 -15.26 14.67 -7.56
CA LEU A 60 -15.96 15.55 -6.63
C LEU A 60 -15.76 17.04 -6.98
N PHE A 61 -14.55 17.45 -7.36
CA PHE A 61 -14.27 18.80 -7.83
C PHE A 61 -15.14 19.19 -9.04
N THR A 62 -15.38 18.28 -9.99
CA THR A 62 -16.23 18.56 -11.15
C THR A 62 -17.72 18.67 -10.81
N ILE A 63 -18.17 17.94 -9.79
CA ILE A 63 -19.55 18.01 -9.29
C ILE A 63 -19.78 19.29 -8.50
N SER A 64 -18.77 19.73 -7.74
CA SER A 64 -18.77 20.98 -6.98
C SER A 64 -18.57 22.20 -7.88
N TRP A 65 -19.34 22.29 -8.97
CA TRP A 65 -19.31 23.35 -9.97
C TRP A 65 -19.39 24.77 -9.38
N HIS A 66 -20.04 24.92 -8.23
CA HIS A 66 -20.16 26.20 -7.53
C HIS A 66 -18.89 26.64 -6.79
N THR A 67 -17.93 25.74 -6.62
CA THR A 67 -16.67 26.06 -5.96
C THR A 67 -15.78 26.78 -6.96
N ASN A 68 -15.81 28.12 -6.93
CA ASN A 68 -14.89 29.01 -7.65
C ASN A 68 -13.44 28.87 -7.12
N MET A 69 -12.95 27.65 -7.00
CA MET A 69 -11.68 27.31 -6.39
C MET A 69 -10.57 27.54 -7.41
N SER A 70 -9.61 28.39 -7.06
CA SER A 70 -8.40 28.61 -7.86
C SER A 70 -7.55 27.33 -7.96
N GLU A 71 -6.71 27.22 -8.99
CA GLU A 71 -5.79 26.09 -9.12
C GLU A 71 -4.84 25.97 -7.90
N VAL A 72 -4.41 27.10 -7.34
CA VAL A 72 -3.58 27.13 -6.13
C VAL A 72 -4.33 26.52 -4.93
N THR A 73 -5.58 26.90 -4.72
CA THR A 73 -6.42 26.35 -3.65
C THR A 73 -6.70 24.87 -3.87
N LYS A 74 -6.92 24.45 -5.12
CA LYS A 74 -7.11 23.05 -5.51
C LYS A 74 -5.89 22.21 -5.16
N ILE A 75 -4.69 22.68 -5.52
CA ILE A 75 -3.42 22.02 -5.20
C ILE A 75 -3.22 21.95 -3.69
N HIS A 76 -3.44 23.06 -2.99
CA HIS A 76 -3.25 23.12 -1.54
C HIS A 76 -4.17 22.12 -0.82
N LYS A 77 -5.46 22.08 -1.18
CA LYS A 77 -6.42 21.12 -0.64
C LYS A 77 -6.00 19.68 -0.95
N PHE A 78 -5.60 19.40 -2.19
CA PHE A 78 -5.10 18.08 -2.59
C PHE A 78 -3.92 17.64 -1.71
N LYS A 79 -2.90 18.50 -1.53
CA LYS A 79 -1.73 18.18 -0.71
C LYS A 79 -2.08 17.91 0.75
N LEU A 80 -2.91 18.77 1.35
CA LEU A 80 -3.31 18.63 2.76
C LEU A 80 -4.09 17.34 3.04
N SER A 81 -4.88 16.88 2.07
CA SER A 81 -5.73 15.69 2.22
C SER A 81 -5.05 14.41 1.74
N LEU A 82 -3.77 14.45 1.39
CA LEU A 82 -2.95 13.23 1.22
C LEU A 82 -2.66 12.59 2.58
N LYS A 83 -2.34 11.30 2.55
CA LYS A 83 -1.85 10.58 3.73
C LYS A 83 -0.62 11.28 4.30
N GLU A 84 -0.53 11.40 5.62
CA GLU A 84 0.50 12.19 6.32
C GLU A 84 1.94 11.92 5.85
N SER A 85 2.31 10.64 5.63
CA SER A 85 3.65 10.27 5.15
C SER A 85 3.98 10.85 3.78
N ILE A 86 2.99 10.96 2.89
CA ILE A 86 3.13 11.54 1.55
C ILE A 86 2.95 13.06 1.62
N SER A 87 1.97 13.55 2.39
CA SER A 87 1.64 14.96 2.53
C SER A 87 2.83 15.78 3.01
N THR A 88 3.55 15.30 4.01
CA THR A 88 4.75 15.96 4.55
C THR A 88 5.83 16.13 3.47
N ALA A 89 6.04 15.10 2.64
CA ALA A 89 7.02 15.13 1.58
C ALA A 89 6.60 16.03 0.39
N VAL A 90 5.33 15.98 -0.01
CA VAL A 90 4.79 16.77 -1.13
C VAL A 90 4.61 18.25 -0.76
N SER A 91 4.40 18.56 0.51
CA SER A 91 4.22 19.93 1.01
C SER A 91 5.46 20.81 0.81
N THR A 92 6.66 20.23 0.90
CA THR A 92 7.92 20.94 0.65
C THR A 92 8.20 21.15 -0.83
N THR A 93 7.56 20.36 -1.70
CA THR A 93 7.75 20.44 -3.14
C THR A 93 6.94 21.60 -3.71
N ARG A 94 7.59 22.54 -4.41
CA ARG A 94 6.88 23.58 -5.15
C ARG A 94 6.20 22.98 -6.39
N THR A 95 4.90 23.20 -6.53
CA THR A 95 4.10 22.71 -7.64
C THR A 95 3.17 23.82 -8.11
N VAL A 96 3.13 24.07 -9.41
CA VAL A 96 2.32 25.13 -10.01
C VAL A 96 0.99 24.57 -10.54
N THR A 97 0.99 23.30 -10.96
CA THR A 97 -0.21 22.64 -11.50
C THR A 97 -0.66 21.45 -10.67
N PHE A 98 -1.94 21.10 -10.76
CA PHE A 98 -2.46 19.89 -10.13
C PHE A 98 -1.73 18.62 -10.62
N ILE A 99 -1.36 18.57 -11.90
CA ILE A 99 -0.67 17.41 -12.50
C ILE A 99 0.71 17.22 -11.88
N GLU A 100 1.45 18.30 -11.61
CA GLU A 100 2.74 18.23 -10.92
C GLU A 100 2.59 17.72 -9.49
N ALA A 101 1.60 18.23 -8.76
CA ALA A 101 1.31 17.77 -7.40
C ALA A 101 0.94 16.28 -7.36
N TYR A 102 0.14 15.81 -8.31
CA TYR A 102 -0.19 14.40 -8.47
C TYR A 102 1.05 13.53 -8.78
N LYS A 103 1.89 13.95 -9.73
CA LYS A 103 3.13 13.24 -10.09
C LYS A 103 4.08 13.13 -8.89
N ALA A 104 4.25 14.22 -8.14
CA ALA A 104 5.07 14.22 -6.92
C ALA A 104 4.52 13.22 -5.90
N ALA A 105 3.21 13.28 -5.60
CA ALA A 105 2.57 12.36 -4.66
C ALA A 105 2.71 10.88 -5.08
N LYS A 106 2.56 10.57 -6.39
CA LYS A 106 2.78 9.21 -6.91
C LYS A 106 4.24 8.76 -6.77
N GLY A 107 5.19 9.66 -6.97
CA GLY A 107 6.61 9.38 -6.75
C GLY A 107 6.88 8.95 -5.31
N PHE A 108 6.34 9.69 -4.33
CA PHE A 108 6.52 9.38 -2.92
C PHE A 108 5.80 8.10 -2.48
N GLU A 109 4.60 7.83 -2.99
CA GLU A 109 3.90 6.56 -2.76
C GLU A 109 4.75 5.36 -3.23
N MET A 110 5.39 5.49 -4.39
CA MET A 110 6.26 4.46 -4.94
C MET A 110 7.53 4.26 -4.10
N THR A 111 8.17 5.34 -3.64
CA THR A 111 9.36 5.23 -2.79
C THR A 111 9.05 4.58 -1.44
N GLU A 112 7.91 4.94 -0.83
CA GLU A 112 7.41 4.34 0.41
C GLU A 112 7.14 2.83 0.22
N PHE A 113 6.55 2.45 -0.91
CA PHE A 113 6.32 1.05 -1.26
C PHE A 113 7.62 0.24 -1.34
N PHE A 114 8.63 0.74 -2.07
CA PHE A 114 9.93 0.08 -2.18
C PHE A 114 10.67 0.01 -0.85
N HIS A 115 10.62 1.07 -0.03
CA HIS A 115 11.21 1.06 1.31
C HIS A 115 10.57 -0.02 2.19
N ARG A 116 9.23 -0.06 2.21
CA ARG A 116 8.47 -1.05 2.98
C ARG A 116 8.75 -2.48 2.52
N ASP A 117 8.86 -2.72 1.22
CA ASP A 117 9.17 -4.04 0.66
C ASP A 117 10.58 -4.50 1.03
N LYS A 118 11.58 -3.61 0.93
CA LYS A 118 12.95 -3.87 1.37
C LYS A 118 13.03 -4.15 2.88
N GLU A 119 12.28 -3.41 3.70
CA GLU A 119 12.17 -3.64 5.14
C GLU A 119 11.53 -5.00 5.45
N ARG A 120 10.50 -5.38 4.68
CA ARG A 120 9.84 -6.68 4.80
C ARG A 120 10.77 -7.81 4.40
N GLN A 121 11.52 -7.65 3.31
CA GLN A 121 12.52 -8.62 2.85
C GLN A 121 13.64 -8.83 3.89
N ARG A 122 14.10 -7.74 4.53
CA ARG A 122 15.06 -7.83 5.65
C ARG A 122 14.48 -8.58 6.84
N ARG A 123 13.23 -8.32 7.21
CA ARG A 123 12.57 -9.01 8.34
C ARG A 123 12.41 -10.51 8.11
N CYS A 124 11.97 -10.95 6.93
CA CYS A 124 11.84 -12.38 6.68
C CYS A 124 13.20 -13.11 6.60
N ILE A 125 14.29 -12.43 6.22
CA ILE A 125 15.66 -12.98 6.35
C ILE A 125 16.05 -13.16 7.83
N VAL A 126 15.73 -12.20 8.70
CA VAL A 126 16.04 -12.29 10.14
C VAL A 126 15.21 -13.37 10.84
N GLU A 127 13.91 -13.47 10.55
CA GLU A 127 13.02 -14.51 11.12
C GLU A 127 13.42 -15.92 10.68
N THR A 128 13.83 -16.11 9.42
CA THR A 128 14.37 -17.41 8.95
C THR A 128 15.75 -17.73 9.54
N GLY A 129 16.53 -16.71 9.92
CA GLY A 129 17.82 -16.85 10.61
C GLY A 129 17.71 -17.25 12.09
N GLN A 130 16.60 -16.95 12.77
CA GLN A 130 16.38 -17.29 14.19
C GLN A 130 15.67 -18.65 14.42
N GLY A 131 15.22 -19.32 13.36
CA GLY A 131 14.51 -20.61 13.43
C GLY A 131 15.35 -21.88 13.20
N SER A 132 16.69 -21.80 13.17
CA SER A 132 17.55 -22.92 12.74
C SER A 132 18.53 -23.43 13.81
N ASN A 133 18.06 -23.69 15.04
CA ASN A 133 18.79 -24.60 15.95
C ASN A 133 18.49 -26.09 15.67
N SER A 134 17.63 -26.38 14.67
CA SER A 134 17.32 -27.74 14.22
C SER A 134 18.38 -28.33 13.28
N GLY A 135 19.07 -27.50 12.48
CA GLY A 135 20.09 -27.93 11.52
C GLY A 135 21.44 -28.33 12.17
N GLN A 136 21.80 -27.69 13.29
CA GLN A 136 23.01 -28.05 14.05
C GLN A 136 22.85 -29.37 14.81
N ARG A 137 21.62 -29.70 15.25
CA ARG A 137 21.31 -30.95 15.98
C ARG A 137 21.46 -32.21 15.12
N TRP A 138 21.19 -32.13 13.81
CA TRP A 138 21.39 -33.26 12.89
C TRP A 138 22.87 -33.49 12.53
N ARG A 139 23.67 -32.42 12.38
CA ARG A 139 25.12 -32.55 12.13
C ARG A 139 25.86 -33.17 13.32
N ASN A 140 25.53 -32.74 14.54
CA ASN A 140 26.15 -33.31 15.75
C ASN A 140 25.76 -34.77 16.03
N ARG A 141 24.57 -35.22 15.61
CA ARG A 141 24.15 -36.62 15.78
C ARG A 141 24.91 -37.59 14.88
N LYS A 142 25.34 -37.15 13.69
CA LYS A 142 26.17 -37.97 12.79
C LYS A 142 27.64 -38.04 13.24
N ASN A 143 28.18 -36.95 13.80
CA ASN A 143 29.56 -36.94 14.32
C ASN A 143 29.74 -37.85 15.56
N ARG A 144 28.77 -37.82 16.49
CA ARG A 144 28.83 -38.65 17.70
C ARG A 144 28.71 -40.16 17.42
N ARG A 145 28.12 -40.54 16.28
CA ARG A 145 28.03 -41.94 15.84
C ARG A 145 29.28 -42.39 15.08
N LYS A 146 30.17 -41.47 14.66
CA LYS A 146 31.41 -41.78 13.96
C LYS A 146 32.57 -41.99 14.96
N GLU A 147 32.64 -41.17 16.00
CA GLU A 147 33.62 -41.33 17.10
C GLU A 147 33.46 -42.61 17.93
N SER A 148 32.29 -43.28 17.84
CA SER A 148 32.03 -44.53 18.56
C SER A 148 32.57 -45.79 17.87
N TRP A 149 33.00 -45.73 16.60
CA TRP A 149 33.56 -46.89 15.89
C TRP A 149 35.09 -46.93 15.92
N ASP A 150 35.74 -45.79 16.16
CA ASP A 150 37.22 -45.68 16.18
C ASP A 150 37.84 -45.99 17.56
N LYS A 151 37.03 -46.32 18.58
CA LYS A 151 37.49 -46.65 19.95
C LYS A 151 37.31 -48.11 20.37
N SER A 152 36.98 -49.00 19.43
CA SER A 152 36.81 -50.43 19.72
C SER A 152 37.63 -51.27 18.75
N GLY A 153 38.95 -51.22 18.93
CA GLY A 153 39.89 -52.06 18.20
C GLY A 153 41.29 -51.84 18.75
N ASP A 154 41.56 -52.42 19.91
CA ASP A 154 42.87 -53.01 20.26
C ASP A 154 42.92 -53.38 21.75
N SER A 155 42.80 -54.68 22.03
CA SER A 155 43.54 -55.40 23.08
C SER A 155 42.98 -56.83 23.23
N ALA A 156 43.56 -57.77 22.50
CA ALA A 156 43.43 -59.19 22.78
C ALA A 156 44.83 -59.80 22.84
N SER A 157 45.34 -60.01 24.05
CA SER A 157 46.39 -61.00 24.30
C SER A 157 46.46 -61.37 25.79
N ALA A 158 45.95 -62.59 26.03
CA ALA A 158 46.47 -63.64 26.90
C ALA A 158 46.63 -63.41 28.42
N SER A 159 45.87 -64.21 29.19
CA SER A 159 46.40 -64.82 30.42
C SER A 159 45.73 -66.17 30.69
N SER A 160 46.56 -67.07 31.24
CA SER A 160 46.56 -68.53 31.13
C SER A 160 45.51 -69.29 31.96
N ALA A 161 45.23 -70.52 31.50
CA ALA A 161 44.46 -71.56 32.21
C ALA A 161 45.21 -72.15 33.43
N PRO A 162 44.49 -72.70 34.44
CA PRO A 162 45.10 -73.37 35.59
C PRO A 162 45.43 -74.84 35.29
N ARG A 163 46.55 -75.32 35.86
CA ARG A 163 46.88 -76.76 35.95
C ARG A 163 46.99 -77.15 37.42
N SER A 164 46.15 -78.10 37.83
CA SER A 164 46.23 -78.84 39.10
C SER A 164 47.33 -79.90 39.05
N TYR A 165 48.02 -80.16 40.17
CA TYR A 165 48.45 -81.50 40.59
C TYR A 165 48.60 -81.59 42.14
N ALA A 166 48.41 -82.83 42.61
CA ALA A 166 48.41 -83.42 43.96
C ALA A 166 49.58 -83.01 44.91
N SER A 167 49.57 -83.25 46.23
CA SER A 167 48.99 -84.32 47.05
C SER A 167 48.64 -83.84 48.46
#